data_AF-A0A7J6RT60-F1
#
_entry.id   AF-A0A7J6RT60-F1
#
_cell.length_a   1.000
_cell.length_b   1.000
_cell.length_c   1.000
_cell.angle_alpha   90.00
_cell.angle_beta   90.00
_cell.angle_gamma   90.00
#
_symmetry.space_group_name_H-M   'P 1'
#
loop_
_entity.id
_entity.type
_entity.pdbx_description
1 polymer ?
#
loop_
_entity_poly.entity_id
_entity_poly.type
_entity_poly.pdbx_seq_one_letter_code
_entity_poly.pdbx_strand_id
1 'polypeptide(L)'
;AYHGGIQHIRDPVDRKNESDVVVQIVEEVRREFSRAGLEITSVTGGGTGSFTMEGNSGQFTEVQPGSYLFMDADYCANHDAIFKPSLFVLASIISIGDGRLVLDVGTKGMDYSCIKSPVFYGSVPNGRGPVE
;
A
#
# COMPACT_ATOMS: atom_id res chain seq x y z
N ALA A 1 -11.44 11.66 6.56
CA ALA A 1 -11.24 11.42 5.12
C ALA A 1 -10.25 10.28 4.86
N TYR A 2 -9.23 10.04 5.70
CA TYR A 2 -8.39 8.85 5.58
C TYR A 2 -9.13 7.55 5.91
N HIS A 3 -9.00 6.53 5.05
CA HIS A 3 -9.49 5.17 5.26
C HIS A 3 -8.34 4.15 5.06
N GLY A 4 -7.81 3.59 6.14
CA GLY A 4 -6.69 2.64 6.06
C GLY A 4 -7.08 1.28 5.46
N GLY A 5 -8.33 0.83 5.70
CA GLY A 5 -8.78 -0.50 5.25
C GLY A 5 -8.87 -0.69 3.73
N ILE A 6 -8.98 0.38 2.93
CA ILE A 6 -9.12 0.26 1.48
C ILE A 6 -7.77 0.10 0.77
N GLN A 7 -6.66 0.46 1.43
CA GLN A 7 -5.35 0.60 0.77
C GLN A 7 -4.83 -0.71 0.14
N HIS A 8 -5.22 -1.85 0.71
CA HIS A 8 -4.78 -3.19 0.32
C HIS A 8 -5.90 -4.04 -0.30
N ILE A 9 -7.03 -3.44 -0.69
CA ILE A 9 -8.04 -4.13 -1.49
C ILE A 9 -7.41 -4.44 -2.85
N ARG A 10 -7.32 -5.72 -3.20
CA ARG A 10 -6.53 -6.19 -4.34
C ARG A 10 -7.13 -5.77 -5.67
N ASP A 11 -8.44 -5.94 -5.79
CA ASP A 11 -9.17 -5.58 -6.99
C ASP A 11 -9.36 -4.05 -7.07
N PRO A 12 -8.93 -3.41 -8.16
CA PRO A 12 -9.08 -1.97 -8.34
C PRO A 12 -10.53 -1.51 -8.38
N VAL A 13 -11.46 -2.33 -8.87
CA VAL A 13 -12.90 -2.01 -8.93
C VAL A 13 -13.49 -1.97 -7.53
N ASP A 14 -13.22 -2.99 -6.71
CA ASP A 14 -13.68 -3.02 -5.31
C ASP A 14 -13.08 -1.87 -4.52
N ARG A 15 -11.78 -1.60 -4.71
CA ARG A 15 -11.11 -0.49 -4.03
C ARG A 15 -11.68 0.86 -4.44
N LYS A 16 -12.06 1.02 -5.72
CA LYS A 16 -12.74 2.22 -6.22
C LYS A 16 -14.12 2.40 -5.61
N ASN A 17 -14.91 1.32 -5.52
CA ASN A 17 -16.23 1.36 -4.91
C ASN A 17 -16.16 1.83 -3.44
N GLU A 18 -15.21 1.29 -2.68
CA GLU A 18 -14.99 1.71 -1.28
C GLU A 18 -14.46 3.15 -1.19
N SER A 19 -13.58 3.56 -2.10
CA SER A 19 -13.13 4.95 -2.19
C SER A 19 -14.28 5.91 -2.48
N ASP A 20 -15.26 5.51 -3.30
CA ASP A 20 -16.44 6.34 -3.61
C ASP A 20 -17.34 6.55 -2.40
N VAL A 21 -17.47 5.54 -1.53
CA VAL A 21 -18.17 5.68 -0.24
C VAL A 21 -17.47 6.74 0.63
N VAL A 22 -16.13 6.73 0.70
CA VAL A 22 -15.36 7.75 1.43
C VAL A 22 -15.59 9.15 0.86
N VAL A 23 -15.57 9.28 -0.47
CA VAL A 23 -15.82 10.55 -1.18
C VAL A 23 -17.24 11.07 -0.89
N GLN A 24 -18.24 10.20 -0.92
CA GLN A 24 -19.62 10.54 -0.60
C GLN A 24 -19.75 11.07 0.83
N ILE A 25 -19.13 10.41 1.82
CA ILE A 25 -19.13 10.88 3.21
C ILE A 25 -18.52 12.28 3.32
N VAL A 26 -17.40 12.54 2.62
CA VAL A 26 -16.78 13.88 2.60
C VAL A 26 -17.74 14.92 2.01
N GLU A 27 -18.38 14.61 0.88
CA GLU A 27 -19.34 15.52 0.23
C GLU A 27 -20.51 15.86 1.15
N GLU A 28 -21.08 14.85 1.84
CA GLU A 28 -22.17 15.05 2.79
C GLU A 28 -21.77 15.96 3.95
N VAL A 29 -20.59 15.72 4.54
CA VAL A 29 -20.06 16.57 5.62
C VAL A 29 -19.86 18.01 5.14
N ARG A 30 -19.28 18.22 3.95
CA ARG A 30 -19.11 19.57 3.38
C ARG A 30 -20.43 20.27 3.17
N ARG A 31 -21.46 19.54 2.71
CA ARG A 31 -22.81 20.08 2.52
C ARG A 31 -23.43 20.53 3.85
N GLU A 32 -23.32 19.74 4.91
CA GLU A 32 -23.88 20.13 6.21
C GLU A 32 -23.15 21.32 6.84
N PHE A 33 -21.82 21.39 6.69
CA PHE A 33 -21.05 22.57 7.13
C PHE A 33 -21.45 23.83 6.35
N SER A 34 -21.59 23.72 5.03
CA SER A 34 -22.04 24.83 4.18
C SER A 34 -23.43 25.34 4.60
N ARG A 35 -24.38 24.44 4.91
CA ARG A 35 -25.70 24.83 5.44
C ARG A 35 -25.63 25.59 6.77
N ALA A 36 -24.63 25.30 7.59
CA ALA A 36 -24.39 26.01 8.84
C ALA A 36 -23.62 27.34 8.65
N GLY A 37 -23.28 27.72 7.41
CA GLY A 37 -22.46 28.89 7.13
C GLY A 37 -20.98 28.71 7.51
N LEU A 38 -20.52 27.47 7.64
CA LEU A 38 -19.14 27.12 7.96
C LEU A 38 -18.42 26.64 6.71
N GLU A 39 -17.29 27.28 6.41
CA GLU A 39 -16.45 26.89 5.28
C GLU A 39 -15.45 25.80 5.68
N ILE A 40 -15.38 24.73 4.89
CA ILE A 40 -14.29 23.75 4.95
C ILE A 40 -13.29 24.09 3.84
N THR A 41 -12.13 24.59 4.22
CA THR A 41 -11.06 25.00 3.30
C THR A 41 -10.09 23.89 2.95
N SER A 42 -10.06 22.80 3.73
CA SER A 42 -9.15 21.68 3.51
C SER A 42 -9.82 20.35 3.83
N VAL A 43 -9.61 19.39 2.93
CA VAL A 43 -9.91 17.98 3.10
C VAL A 43 -8.66 17.19 2.68
N THR A 44 -8.06 16.50 3.65
CA THR A 44 -6.83 15.73 3.44
C THR A 44 -7.04 14.27 3.84
N GLY A 45 -6.51 13.36 3.04
CA GLY A 45 -6.62 11.91 3.25
C GLY A 45 -5.95 11.14 2.13
N GLY A 46 -6.42 9.94 1.81
CA GLY A 46 -5.81 9.10 0.80
C GLY A 46 -4.52 8.44 1.26
N GLY A 47 -4.26 7.26 0.73
CA GLY A 47 -3.00 6.56 0.93
C GLY A 47 -2.45 6.02 -0.39
N THR A 48 -1.34 5.31 -0.32
CA THR A 48 -0.67 4.79 -1.52
C THR A 48 -1.57 3.91 -2.40
N GLY A 49 -2.55 3.22 -1.82
CA GLY A 49 -3.50 2.39 -2.58
C GLY A 49 -4.69 3.16 -3.14
N SER A 50 -5.04 4.34 -2.59
CA SER A 50 -6.27 5.07 -2.95
C SER A 50 -6.05 6.48 -3.50
N PHE A 51 -4.83 7.03 -3.47
CA PHE A 51 -4.57 8.44 -3.77
C PHE A 51 -5.06 8.88 -5.15
N THR A 52 -5.02 8.01 -6.17
CA THR A 52 -5.51 8.33 -7.52
C THR A 52 -7.03 8.50 -7.54
N MET A 53 -7.76 7.72 -6.76
CA MET A 53 -9.23 7.75 -6.70
C MET A 53 -9.70 8.99 -5.95
N GLU A 54 -9.11 9.23 -4.78
CA GLU A 54 -9.45 10.36 -3.92
C GLU A 54 -8.96 11.70 -4.51
N GLY A 55 -7.76 11.73 -5.08
CA GLY A 55 -7.20 12.92 -5.73
C GLY A 55 -7.97 13.36 -6.99
N ASN A 56 -8.60 12.42 -7.70
CA ASN A 56 -9.43 12.72 -8.88
C ASN A 56 -10.90 13.00 -8.53
N SER A 57 -11.31 12.88 -7.26
CA SER A 57 -12.71 13.06 -6.85
C SER A 57 -13.19 14.53 -6.85
N GLY A 58 -12.26 15.49 -6.82
CA GLY A 58 -12.57 16.90 -6.60
C GLY A 58 -13.02 17.26 -5.18
N GLN A 59 -13.08 16.29 -4.27
CA GLN A 59 -13.47 16.52 -2.86
C GLN A 59 -12.26 16.71 -1.93
N PHE A 60 -11.09 16.22 -2.32
CA PHE A 60 -9.85 16.31 -1.54
C PHE A 60 -9.01 17.47 -2.04
N THR A 61 -8.54 18.31 -1.12
CA THR A 61 -7.58 19.38 -1.42
C THR A 61 -6.13 18.89 -1.36
N GLU A 62 -5.89 17.79 -0.64
CA GLU A 62 -4.58 17.17 -0.48
C GLU A 62 -4.72 15.64 -0.34
N VAL A 63 -3.78 14.89 -0.92
CA VAL A 63 -3.65 13.44 -0.74
C VAL A 63 -2.37 13.10 0.05
N GLN A 64 -2.39 12.01 0.81
CA GLN A 64 -1.35 11.63 1.78
C GLN A 64 -0.71 10.25 1.51
N PRO A 65 -0.31 9.90 0.27
CA PRO A 65 0.42 8.65 0.03
C PRO A 65 1.81 8.69 0.69
N GLY A 66 2.19 7.60 1.35
CA GLY A 66 3.49 7.49 2.04
C GLY A 66 4.34 6.35 1.49
N SER A 67 3.83 5.12 1.55
CA SER A 67 4.55 3.92 1.13
C SER A 67 4.95 3.90 -0.34
N TYR A 68 4.36 4.73 -1.19
CA TYR A 68 4.63 4.77 -2.64
C TYR A 68 6.11 4.97 -2.99
N LEU A 69 6.88 5.62 -2.11
CA LEU A 69 8.31 5.84 -2.28
C LEU A 69 9.12 4.54 -2.23
N PHE A 70 8.72 3.62 -1.34
CA PHE A 70 9.44 2.38 -1.04
C PHE A 70 8.79 1.14 -1.62
N MET A 71 7.47 1.12 -1.57
CA MET A 71 6.61 -0.05 -1.70
C MET A 71 6.99 -1.16 -0.72
N ASP A 72 6.11 -2.14 -0.63
CA ASP A 72 6.36 -3.40 0.05
C ASP A 72 5.60 -4.50 -0.71
N ALA A 73 5.83 -5.75 -0.32
CA ALA A 73 5.19 -6.87 -1.01
C ALA A 73 3.67 -6.92 -0.79
N ASP A 74 3.11 -6.19 0.18
CA ASP A 74 1.67 -6.14 0.42
C ASP A 74 1.03 -5.15 -0.57
N TYR A 75 1.56 -3.94 -0.71
CA TYR A 75 1.12 -3.00 -1.75
C TYR A 75 1.35 -3.54 -3.17
N CYS A 76 2.46 -4.26 -3.40
CA CYS A 76 2.73 -4.86 -4.71
C CYS A 76 1.76 -6.00 -5.07
N ALA A 77 1.02 -6.54 -4.11
CA ALA A 77 0.00 -7.55 -4.38
C ALA A 77 -1.33 -6.95 -4.90
N ASN A 78 -1.50 -5.63 -4.87
CA ASN A 78 -2.64 -4.99 -5.54
C ASN A 78 -2.49 -5.14 -7.06
N HIS A 79 -3.58 -5.49 -7.75
CA HIS A 79 -3.53 -5.88 -9.17
C HIS A 79 -3.10 -4.75 -10.12
N ASP A 80 -3.17 -3.51 -9.66
CA ASP A 80 -2.88 -2.28 -10.38
C ASP A 80 -1.75 -1.46 -9.71
N ALA A 81 -0.87 -2.11 -8.93
CA ALA A 81 0.29 -1.45 -8.36
C ALA A 81 1.20 -0.86 -9.46
N ILE A 82 1.38 0.48 -9.45
CA ILE A 82 2.15 1.21 -10.48
C ILE A 82 3.58 1.55 -10.05
N PHE A 83 3.86 1.59 -8.75
CA PHE A 83 5.18 1.92 -8.22
C PHE A 83 6.00 0.65 -8.01
N LYS A 84 7.32 0.78 -8.15
CA LYS A 84 8.25 -0.34 -7.99
C LYS A 84 8.85 -0.37 -6.58
N PRO A 85 9.16 -1.57 -6.03
CA PRO A 85 9.98 -1.71 -4.83
C PRO A 85 11.31 -0.96 -4.93
N SER A 86 11.63 -0.17 -3.91
CA SER A 86 12.90 0.55 -3.77
C SER A 86 13.57 0.33 -2.41
N LEU A 87 12.87 -0.26 -1.45
CA LEU A 87 13.41 -0.67 -0.15
C LEU A 87 13.62 -2.19 -0.12
N PHE A 88 14.83 -2.60 0.25
CA PHE A 88 15.23 -4.01 0.32
C PHE A 88 16.00 -4.29 1.60
N VAL A 89 15.89 -5.52 2.09
CA VAL A 89 16.74 -6.02 3.18
C VAL A 89 17.75 -6.99 2.58
N LEU A 90 19.04 -6.64 2.67
CA LEU A 90 20.12 -7.52 2.25
C LEU A 90 20.25 -8.69 3.23
N ALA A 91 20.31 -9.92 2.70
CA ALA A 91 20.41 -11.14 3.49
C ALA A 91 21.47 -12.09 2.92
N SER A 92 22.13 -12.84 3.80
CA SER A 92 23.10 -13.87 3.45
C SER A 92 22.58 -15.26 3.81
N ILE A 93 22.90 -16.25 2.97
CA ILE A 93 22.65 -17.66 3.31
C ILE A 93 23.68 -18.10 4.35
N ILE A 94 23.20 -18.50 5.53
CA ILE A 94 24.04 -18.97 6.64
C ILE A 94 23.98 -20.49 6.85
N SER A 95 23.02 -21.17 6.23
CA SER A 95 22.94 -22.63 6.23
C SER A 95 22.18 -23.14 5.01
N ILE A 96 22.66 -24.26 4.45
CA ILE A 96 22.04 -24.98 3.33
C ILE A 96 21.71 -26.38 3.82
N GLY A 97 20.45 -26.79 3.68
CA GLY A 97 20.02 -28.16 3.94
C GLY A 97 19.12 -28.68 2.82
N ASP A 98 18.71 -29.93 2.92
CA ASP A 98 17.90 -30.58 1.89
C ASP A 98 16.59 -29.83 1.65
N GLY A 99 16.50 -29.17 0.48
CA GLY A 99 15.33 -28.39 0.06
C GLY A 99 15.12 -27.07 0.81
N ARG A 100 16.07 -26.59 1.63
CA ARG A 100 15.92 -25.35 2.41
C ARG A 100 17.18 -24.50 2.46
N LEU A 101 16.98 -23.19 2.49
CA LEU A 101 18.00 -22.18 2.75
C LEU A 101 17.63 -21.43 4.02
N VAL A 102 18.61 -21.16 4.88
CA VAL A 102 18.44 -20.33 6.09
C VAL A 102 19.19 -19.02 5.89
N LEU A 103 18.51 -17.91 6.14
CA LEU A 103 19.07 -16.57 6.03
C LEU A 103 19.37 -15.98 7.41
N ASP A 104 20.25 -14.97 7.45
CA ASP A 104 20.58 -14.20 8.65
C ASP A 104 19.55 -13.11 8.99
N VAL A 105 18.56 -12.87 8.12
CA VAL A 105 17.47 -11.92 8.35
C VAL A 105 16.25 -12.63 8.93
N GLY A 106 15.94 -12.30 10.19
CA GLY A 106 14.70 -12.69 10.87
C GLY A 106 13.95 -11.48 11.43
N THR A 107 13.17 -11.67 12.50
CA THR A 107 12.28 -10.62 13.07
C THR A 107 12.98 -9.36 13.58
N LYS A 108 14.31 -9.40 13.78
CA LYS A 108 15.11 -8.21 14.14
C LYS A 108 15.48 -7.35 12.93
N GLY A 109 15.41 -7.90 11.73
CA GLY A 109 15.72 -7.20 10.48
C GLY A 109 14.49 -6.87 9.64
N MET A 110 13.37 -7.58 9.84
CA MET A 110 12.13 -7.39 9.10
C MET A 110 10.93 -7.81 9.94
N ASP A 111 9.82 -7.08 9.82
CA ASP A 111 8.54 -7.46 10.44
C ASP A 111 7.76 -8.45 9.55
N TYR A 112 6.95 -9.31 10.16
CA TYR A 112 6.19 -10.36 9.46
C TYR A 112 4.67 -10.26 9.67
N SER A 113 4.18 -9.14 10.19
CA SER A 113 2.75 -8.99 10.51
C SER A 113 1.86 -8.87 9.28
N CYS A 114 2.38 -8.31 8.18
CA CYS A 114 1.60 -8.02 6.96
C CYS A 114 1.65 -9.12 5.89
N ILE A 115 2.71 -9.94 5.84
CA ILE A 115 2.94 -10.90 4.77
C ILE A 115 3.41 -12.25 5.32
N LYS A 116 2.78 -13.34 4.88
CA LYS A 116 3.11 -14.71 5.32
C LYS A 116 4.44 -15.22 4.78
N SER A 117 4.91 -14.72 3.63
CA SER A 117 6.16 -15.14 2.99
C SER A 117 6.90 -13.96 2.36
N PRO A 118 8.18 -13.74 2.68
CA PRO A 118 8.95 -12.66 2.05
C PRO A 118 9.12 -12.88 0.55
N VAL A 119 9.10 -11.78 -0.20
CA VAL A 119 9.46 -11.78 -1.62
C VAL A 119 10.97 -11.64 -1.71
N PHE A 120 11.60 -12.58 -2.40
CA PHE A 120 13.02 -12.52 -2.69
C PHE A 120 13.23 -11.70 -3.97
N TYR A 121 14.34 -10.98 -4.04
CA TYR A 121 14.81 -10.30 -5.25
C TYR A 121 16.27 -10.70 -5.47
N GLY A 122 16.60 -11.23 -6.66
CA GLY A 122 17.96 -11.70 -6.99
C GLY A 122 18.10 -13.22 -7.13
N SER A 123 19.30 -13.71 -7.43
CA SER A 123 19.54 -15.12 -7.70
C SER A 123 19.93 -15.89 -6.43
N VAL A 124 19.28 -17.04 -6.21
CA VAL A 124 19.76 -18.06 -5.25
C VAL A 124 20.66 -19.07 -5.97
N PRO A 125 21.61 -19.72 -5.27
CA PRO A 125 22.40 -20.82 -5.85
C PRO A 125 21.48 -21.89 -6.46
N ASN A 126 21.84 -22.38 -7.66
CA ASN A 126 21.07 -23.37 -8.45
C ASN A 126 19.74 -22.89 -9.07
N GLY A 127 19.57 -21.58 -9.31
CA GLY A 127 18.63 -21.09 -10.34
C GLY A 127 17.15 -21.03 -9.94
N ARG A 128 16.79 -21.26 -8.68
CA ARG A 128 15.43 -20.96 -8.17
C ARG A 128 15.32 -19.51 -7.69
N GLY A 129 15.74 -18.57 -8.54
CA GLY A 129 15.53 -17.14 -8.27
C GLY A 129 14.06 -16.77 -8.48
N PRO A 130 13.59 -15.67 -7.86
CA PRO A 130 12.25 -15.15 -8.12
C PRO A 130 12.13 -14.74 -9.59
N VAL A 131 10.91 -14.90 -10.11
CA VAL A 131 10.52 -14.43 -11.43
C VAL A 131 10.73 -12.90 -11.48
N GLU A 132 11.37 -12.40 -12.53
CA GLU A 132 11.45 -10.95 -12.82
C GLU A 132 10.05 -10.30 -12.85
#